data_AF-A0A482VY48-F1
#
_entry.id   AF-A0A482VY48-F1
#
_cell.length_a   1.000
_cell.length_b   1.000
_cell.length_c   1.000
_cell.angle_alpha   90.00
_cell.angle_beta   90.00
_cell.angle_gamma   90.00
#
_symmetry.space_group_name_H-M   'P 1'
#
loop_
_entity.id
_entity.type
_entity.pdbx_description
1 polymer ?
#
loop_
_entity_poly.entity_id
_entity_poly.type
_entity_poly.pdbx_seq_one_letter_code
_entity_poly.pdbx_strand_id
1 'polypeptide(L)'
;MNSQFIEQVQILMHAQQIKCAESVFGKSNYMWLCSKRTPVIWMSTKDEFLIRQALTKVTPDQQVKVMKQLLTWLDNHPDVHSLKIPEMSLRLLNHTANANIMNEFAVSRMSSFRSSLRRLSLITNRIAPAVASQSNRPRRSVTFNDVPIVYRINKY
;
A
#
# COMPACT_ATOMS: atom_id res chain seq x y z
N MET A 1 -8.92 -16.85 -4.46
CA MET A 1 -7.85 -16.72 -3.43
C MET A 1 -8.21 -15.76 -2.30
N ASN A 2 -8.91 -14.63 -2.54
CA ASN A 2 -9.23 -13.64 -1.49
C ASN A 2 -10.14 -14.13 -0.34
N SER A 3 -10.83 -15.27 -0.48
CA SER A 3 -11.68 -15.84 0.58
C SER A 3 -10.87 -16.31 1.79
N GLN A 4 -9.68 -16.89 1.55
CA GLN A 4 -8.89 -17.53 2.60
C GLN A 4 -8.40 -16.55 3.66
N PHE A 5 -8.00 -15.35 3.27
CA PHE A 5 -7.55 -14.32 4.23
C PHE A 5 -8.67 -13.89 5.17
N ILE A 6 -9.89 -13.76 4.63
CA ILE A 6 -11.07 -13.34 5.41
C ILE A 6 -11.46 -14.43 6.41
N GLU A 7 -11.46 -15.68 5.97
CA GLU A 7 -11.68 -16.84 6.84
C GLU A 7 -10.65 -16.89 7.97
N GLN A 8 -9.37 -16.63 7.67
CA GLN A 8 -8.31 -16.55 8.69
C GLN A 8 -8.57 -15.44 9.71
N VAL A 9 -8.99 -14.25 9.28
CA VAL A 9 -9.36 -13.16 10.19
C VAL A 9 -10.55 -13.55 11.07
N GLN A 10 -11.56 -14.20 10.51
CA GLN A 10 -12.73 -14.69 11.27
C GLN A 10 -12.34 -15.78 12.29
N ILE A 11 -11.44 -16.70 11.93
CA ILE A 11 -10.89 -17.70 12.86
C ILE A 11 -10.17 -17.00 14.02
N LEU A 12 -9.37 -15.96 13.74
CA LEU A 12 -8.70 -15.18 14.79
C LEU A 12 -9.68 -14.45 15.70
N MET A 13 -10.74 -13.86 15.14
CA MET A 13 -11.81 -13.25 15.95
C MET A 13 -12.45 -14.26 16.90
N HIS A 14 -12.76 -15.45 16.39
CA HIS A 14 -13.36 -16.51 17.19
C HIS A 14 -12.41 -17.03 18.27
N ALA A 15 -11.13 -17.25 17.93
CA ALA A 15 -10.12 -17.66 18.89
C ALA A 15 -9.96 -16.63 20.02
N GLN A 16 -9.91 -15.34 19.67
CA GLN A 16 -9.80 -14.28 20.67
C GLN A 16 -11.06 -14.21 21.54
N GLN A 17 -12.23 -14.43 20.96
CA GLN A 17 -13.48 -14.46 21.72
C GLN A 17 -13.51 -15.58 22.76
N ILE A 18 -13.04 -16.78 22.38
CA ILE A 18 -12.91 -17.91 23.33
C ILE A 18 -11.96 -17.51 24.46
N LYS A 19 -10.77 -16.97 24.14
CA LYS A 19 -9.81 -16.51 25.14
C LYS A 19 -10.40 -15.48 26.10
N CYS A 20 -11.10 -14.47 25.58
CA CYS A 20 -11.76 -13.46 26.41
C CYS A 20 -12.82 -14.10 27.32
N ALA A 21 -13.63 -15.03 26.81
CA ALA A 21 -14.62 -15.73 27.61
C ALA A 21 -13.99 -16.60 28.70
N GLU A 22 -12.95 -17.37 28.38
CA GLU A 22 -12.18 -18.17 29.34
C GLU A 22 -11.59 -17.31 30.45
N SER A 23 -11.09 -16.10 30.13
CA SER A 23 -10.57 -15.18 31.16
C SER A 23 -11.62 -14.70 32.17
N VAL A 24 -12.89 -14.61 31.74
CA VAL A 24 -14.03 -14.20 32.56
C VAL A 24 -14.60 -15.38 33.34
N PHE A 25 -14.77 -16.53 32.68
CA PHE A 25 -15.38 -17.73 33.27
C PHE A 25 -14.42 -18.58 34.09
N GLY A 26 -13.11 -18.53 33.82
CA GLY A 26 -12.08 -19.32 34.51
C GLY A 26 -11.81 -18.90 35.97
N LYS A 27 -12.38 -17.78 36.43
CA LYS A 27 -12.17 -17.27 37.80
C LYS A 27 -13.11 -17.86 38.85
N SER A 28 -14.13 -18.65 38.48
CA SER A 28 -15.13 -19.16 39.41
C SER A 28 -15.40 -20.66 39.21
N ASN A 29 -15.29 -21.42 40.31
CA ASN A 29 -15.25 -22.89 40.37
C ASN A 29 -16.49 -23.60 39.79
N TYR A 30 -17.58 -22.89 39.55
CA TYR A 30 -18.86 -23.46 39.10
C TYR A 30 -19.37 -22.88 37.77
N MET A 31 -18.63 -21.97 37.13
CA MET A 31 -19.11 -21.29 35.91
C MET A 31 -19.18 -22.22 34.69
N TRP A 32 -18.47 -23.35 34.70
CA TRP A 32 -18.59 -24.40 33.67
C TRP A 32 -20.01 -24.99 33.59
N LEU A 33 -20.78 -24.95 34.69
CA LEU A 33 -22.20 -25.34 34.71
C LEU A 33 -23.11 -24.30 34.05
N CYS A 34 -22.68 -23.04 34.01
CA CYS A 34 -23.44 -21.91 33.45
C CYS A 34 -22.93 -21.46 32.08
N SER A 35 -21.81 -22.02 31.58
CA SER A 35 -21.19 -21.59 30.33
C SER A 35 -22.04 -22.03 29.15
N LYS A 36 -23.02 -21.19 28.78
CA LYS A 36 -23.56 -21.23 27.43
C LYS A 36 -22.40 -21.03 26.46
N ARG A 37 -22.39 -21.78 25.35
CA ARG A 37 -21.40 -21.58 24.27
C ARG A 37 -21.26 -20.08 23.99
N THR A 38 -20.03 -19.60 23.89
CA THR A 38 -19.75 -18.21 23.54
C THR A 38 -20.50 -17.85 22.25
N PRO A 39 -21.31 -16.79 22.24
CA PRO A 39 -22.11 -16.45 21.08
C PRO A 39 -21.17 -16.06 19.93
N VAL A 40 -21.16 -16.79 18.82
CA VAL A 40 -20.24 -16.51 17.71
C VAL A 40 -20.47 -15.09 17.18
N ILE A 41 -19.48 -14.21 17.37
CA ILE A 41 -19.50 -12.86 16.81
C ILE A 41 -18.93 -12.92 15.40
N TRP A 42 -19.77 -12.62 14.42
CA TRP A 42 -19.35 -12.53 13.03
C TRP A 42 -18.74 -11.16 12.74
N MET A 43 -17.81 -11.14 11.78
CA MET A 43 -17.32 -9.89 11.22
C MET A 43 -18.46 -9.11 10.57
N SER A 44 -18.48 -7.79 10.76
CA SER A 44 -19.45 -6.92 10.08
C SER A 44 -19.26 -6.99 8.57
N THR A 45 -20.36 -7.00 7.83
CA THR A 45 -20.34 -6.97 6.35
C THR A 45 -19.61 -5.75 5.81
N LYS A 46 -19.67 -4.62 6.54
CA LYS A 46 -18.92 -3.41 6.21
C LYS A 46 -17.42 -3.63 6.29
N ASP A 47 -16.94 -4.24 7.37
CA ASP A 47 -15.51 -4.49 7.58
C ASP A 47 -15.01 -5.54 6.58
N GLU A 48 -15.81 -6.57 6.31
CA GLU A 48 -15.52 -7.56 5.28
C GLU A 48 -15.33 -6.90 3.90
N PHE A 49 -16.26 -6.03 3.51
CA PHE A 49 -16.20 -5.31 2.23
C PHE A 49 -14.93 -4.47 2.13
N LEU A 50 -14.59 -3.73 3.19
CA LEU A 50 -13.40 -2.89 3.21
C LEU A 50 -12.10 -3.71 3.14
N ILE A 51 -12.05 -4.85 3.84
CA ILE A 51 -10.92 -5.78 3.77
C ILE A 51 -10.80 -6.35 2.35
N ARG A 52 -11.91 -6.80 1.75
CA ARG A 52 -11.93 -7.27 0.34
C ARG A 52 -11.37 -6.22 -0.61
N GLN A 53 -11.79 -4.96 -0.43
CA GLN A 53 -11.28 -3.86 -1.24
C GLN A 53 -9.78 -3.65 -1.05
N ALA A 54 -9.29 -3.67 0.20
CA ALA A 54 -7.87 -3.50 0.49
C ALA A 54 -7.02 -4.66 -0.07
N LEU A 55 -7.52 -5.90 -0.03
CA LEU A 55 -6.83 -7.09 -0.56
C LEU A 55 -6.58 -7.02 -2.07
N THR A 56 -7.38 -6.28 -2.84
CA THR A 56 -7.14 -6.11 -4.28
C THR A 56 -5.83 -5.39 -4.60
N LYS A 57 -5.26 -4.66 -3.63
CA LYS A 57 -4.04 -3.85 -3.79
C LYS A 57 -2.78 -4.53 -3.25
N VAL A 58 -2.90 -5.76 -2.74
CA VAL A 58 -1.86 -6.43 -1.95
C VAL A 58 -1.61 -7.83 -2.53
N THR A 59 -0.35 -8.19 -2.72
CA THR A 59 0.03 -9.51 -3.25
C THR A 59 -0.17 -10.62 -2.21
N PRO A 60 -0.34 -11.90 -2.61
CA PRO A 60 -0.52 -13.01 -1.68
C PRO A 60 0.60 -13.12 -0.61
N ASP A 61 1.86 -12.91 -1.00
CA ASP A 61 2.98 -12.95 -0.05
C ASP A 61 2.90 -11.84 1.00
N GLN A 62 2.43 -10.66 0.60
CA GLN A 62 2.20 -9.54 1.51
C GLN A 62 1.01 -9.82 2.43
N GLN A 63 -0.02 -10.51 1.97
CA GLN A 63 -1.14 -10.95 2.82
C GLN A 63 -0.63 -11.87 3.93
N VAL A 64 0.26 -12.82 3.62
CA VAL A 64 0.89 -13.69 4.63
C VAL A 64 1.71 -12.87 5.63
N LYS A 65 2.47 -11.88 5.15
CA LYS A 65 3.25 -10.99 6.04
C LYS A 65 2.34 -10.18 6.97
N VAL A 66 1.24 -9.64 6.46
CA VAL A 66 0.23 -8.92 7.25
C VAL A 66 -0.39 -9.84 8.29
N MET A 67 -0.72 -11.09 7.93
CA MET A 67 -1.27 -12.07 8.87
C MET A 67 -0.28 -12.38 10.01
N LYS A 68 1.01 -12.54 9.70
CA LYS A 68 2.05 -12.70 10.73
C LYS A 68 2.14 -11.48 11.64
N GLN A 69 2.08 -10.27 11.08
CA GLN A 69 2.08 -9.03 11.87
C GLN A 69 0.84 -8.94 12.78
N LEU A 70 -0.33 -9.34 12.29
CA LEU A 70 -1.56 -9.37 13.06
C LEU A 70 -1.47 -10.35 14.23
N LEU A 71 -0.91 -11.55 14.02
CA LEU A 71 -0.64 -12.52 15.08
C LEU A 71 0.30 -11.95 16.15
N THR A 72 1.44 -11.39 15.74
CA THR A 72 2.39 -10.77 16.69
C THR A 72 1.76 -9.61 17.46
N TRP A 73 0.85 -8.86 16.82
CA TRP A 73 0.14 -7.77 17.49
C TRP A 73 -0.84 -8.28 18.54
N LEU A 74 -1.55 -9.39 18.26
CA LEU A 74 -2.44 -10.06 19.20
C LEU A 74 -1.68 -10.63 20.40
N ASP A 75 -0.51 -11.23 20.17
CA ASP A 75 0.33 -11.76 21.26
C ASP A 75 0.77 -10.65 22.22
N ASN A 76 1.01 -9.44 21.71
CA ASN A 76 1.36 -8.27 22.52
C ASN A 76 0.15 -7.63 23.24
N HIS A 77 -1.08 -7.93 22.82
CA HIS A 77 -2.30 -7.33 23.37
C HIS A 77 -3.37 -8.41 23.63
N PRO A 78 -3.16 -9.28 24.63
CA PRO A 78 -4.00 -10.46 24.85
C PRO A 78 -5.44 -10.14 25.28
N ASP A 79 -5.67 -8.94 25.84
CA ASP A 79 -6.99 -8.53 26.36
C ASP A 79 -7.85 -7.76 25.33
N VAL A 80 -7.43 -7.76 24.06
CA VAL A 80 -8.15 -7.03 23.01
C VAL A 80 -9.49 -7.68 22.69
N HIS A 81 -10.52 -6.83 22.54
CA HIS A 81 -11.84 -7.26 22.08
C HIS A 81 -11.80 -7.77 20.63
N SER A 82 -12.51 -8.87 20.34
CA SER A 82 -12.53 -9.54 19.04
C SER A 82 -12.88 -8.61 17.86
N LEU A 83 -13.79 -7.66 18.07
CA LEU A 83 -14.20 -6.64 17.08
C LEU A 83 -13.07 -5.70 16.63
N LYS A 84 -11.97 -5.60 17.37
CA LYS A 84 -10.82 -4.75 16.99
C LYS A 84 -9.90 -5.44 15.98
N ILE A 85 -10.02 -6.75 15.81
CA ILE A 85 -9.17 -7.55 14.91
C ILE A 85 -9.40 -7.15 13.44
N PRO A 86 -10.64 -7.05 12.92
CA PRO A 86 -10.89 -6.55 11.57
C PRO A 86 -10.32 -5.16 11.33
N GLU A 87 -10.50 -4.24 12.29
CA GLU A 87 -9.99 -2.87 12.19
C GLU A 87 -8.46 -2.85 12.06
N MET A 88 -7.76 -3.60 12.91
CA MET A 88 -6.31 -3.71 12.86
C MET A 88 -5.82 -4.38 11.59
N SER A 89 -6.50 -5.43 11.13
CA SER A 89 -6.18 -6.09 9.87
C SER A 89 -6.25 -5.11 8.68
N LEU A 90 -7.28 -4.26 8.65
CA LEU A 90 -7.46 -3.23 7.64
C LEU A 90 -6.40 -2.15 7.72
N ARG A 91 -6.02 -1.70 8.92
CA ARG A 91 -4.92 -0.73 9.11
C ARG A 91 -3.60 -1.28 8.58
N LEU A 92 -3.28 -2.54 8.88
CA LEU A 92 -2.06 -3.19 8.39
C LEU A 92 -2.06 -3.34 6.87
N LEU A 93 -3.18 -3.78 6.27
CA LEU A 93 -3.32 -3.88 4.81
C LEU A 93 -3.13 -2.54 4.11
N ASN A 94 -3.75 -1.48 4.63
CA ASN A 94 -3.60 -0.13 4.09
C ASN A 94 -2.18 0.40 4.23
N HIS A 95 -1.52 0.10 5.36
CA HIS A 95 -0.11 0.47 5.55
C HIS A 95 0.79 -0.21 4.51
N THR A 96 0.60 -1.52 4.27
CA THR A 96 1.36 -2.24 3.24
C THR A 96 1.07 -1.73 1.82
N ALA A 97 -0.18 -1.42 1.51
CA ALA A 97 -0.54 -0.87 0.20
C ALA A 97 0.10 0.51 -0.01
N ASN A 98 0.08 1.38 1.00
CA ASN A 98 0.71 2.70 0.93
C ASN A 98 2.23 2.60 0.82
N ALA A 99 2.87 1.65 1.51
CA ALA A 99 4.30 1.42 1.41
C ALA A 99 4.72 0.99 -0.01
N ASN A 100 3.92 0.13 -0.67
CA ASN A 100 4.17 -0.25 -2.07
C ASN A 100 4.09 0.96 -3.00
N ILE A 101 3.04 1.77 -2.85
CA ILE A 101 2.84 2.99 -3.65
C ILE A 101 4.05 3.94 -3.49
N MET A 102 4.50 4.17 -2.26
CA MET A 102 5.67 5.03 -2.00
C MET A 102 6.95 4.47 -2.62
N ASN A 103 7.16 3.15 -2.55
CA ASN A 103 8.31 2.49 -3.17
C ASN A 103 8.28 2.60 -4.70
N GLU A 104 7.13 2.41 -5.34
CA GLU A 104 6.96 2.60 -6.78
C GLU A 104 7.24 4.05 -7.21
N PHE A 105 6.74 5.03 -6.45
CA PHE A 105 7.05 6.44 -6.70
C PHE A 105 8.53 6.76 -6.53
N ALA A 106 9.20 6.19 -5.52
CA ALA A 106 10.64 6.38 -5.31
C ALA A 106 11.47 5.80 -6.46
N VAL A 107 11.13 4.58 -6.92
CA VAL A 107 11.79 3.92 -8.05
C VAL A 107 11.55 4.69 -9.36
N SER A 108 10.33 5.19 -9.59
CA SER A 108 9.99 6.00 -10.76
C SER A 108 10.70 7.36 -10.79
N ARG A 109 10.81 8.04 -9.64
CA ARG A 109 11.59 9.29 -9.54
C ARG A 109 13.07 9.04 -9.78
N MET A 110 13.60 7.94 -9.27
CA MET A 110 15.00 7.58 -9.44
C MET A 110 15.32 7.16 -10.89
N SER A 111 14.40 6.46 -11.57
CA SER A 111 14.54 6.13 -12.99
C SER A 111 14.47 7.39 -13.86
N SER A 112 13.55 8.31 -13.55
CA SER A 112 13.44 9.61 -14.22
C SER A 112 14.70 10.44 -14.03
N PHE A 113 15.22 10.53 -12.81
CA PHE A 113 16.47 11.22 -12.50
C PHE A 113 17.68 10.62 -13.24
N ARG A 114 17.80 9.28 -13.26
CA ARG A 114 18.83 8.59 -14.04
C ARG A 114 18.68 8.87 -15.55
N SER A 115 17.46 8.91 -16.07
CA SER A 115 17.20 9.24 -17.48
C SER A 115 17.57 10.69 -17.82
N SER A 116 17.36 11.62 -16.90
CA SER A 116 17.69 13.04 -17.05
C SER A 116 19.19 13.27 -16.97
N LEU A 117 19.88 12.64 -16.01
CA LEU A 117 21.35 12.68 -15.93
C LEU A 117 22.01 12.06 -17.15
N ARG A 118 21.50 10.93 -17.66
CA ARG A 118 22.04 10.29 -18.86
C ARG A 118 21.87 11.16 -20.11
N ARG A 119 20.77 11.92 -20.20
CA ARG A 119 20.58 12.94 -21.25
C ARG A 119 21.55 14.11 -21.09
N LEU A 120 21.78 14.59 -19.88
CA LEU A 120 22.75 15.66 -19.61
C LEU A 120 24.21 15.21 -19.84
N SER A 121 24.56 13.94 -19.54
CA SER A 121 25.89 13.40 -19.79
C SER A 121 26.17 13.10 -21.26
N LEU A 122 25.14 12.98 -22.10
CA LEU A 122 25.30 12.96 -23.57
C LEU A 122 25.43 14.38 -24.14
N ILE A 123 25.05 15.40 -23.35
CA ILE A 123 25.30 16.82 -23.61
C ILE A 123 26.60 17.23 -22.87
N THR A 124 27.63 16.38 -22.92
CA THR A 124 28.99 16.87 -22.64
C THR A 124 29.38 17.78 -23.80
N ASN A 125 29.34 19.09 -23.53
CA ASN A 125 30.04 20.18 -24.20
C ASN A 125 30.83 19.76 -25.45
N ARG A 126 30.13 19.56 -26.57
CA ARG A 126 30.78 19.65 -27.88
C ARG A 126 30.93 21.14 -28.17
N ILE A 127 31.89 21.78 -27.48
CA ILE A 127 32.49 23.01 -27.98
C ILE A 127 33.13 22.58 -29.29
N ALA A 128 32.42 22.86 -30.39
CA ALA A 128 32.93 22.61 -31.72
C ALA A 128 34.21 23.45 -31.88
N PRO A 129 35.36 22.87 -32.28
CA PRO A 129 36.46 23.69 -32.74
C PRO A 129 35.94 24.44 -33.97
N ALA A 130 36.02 25.76 -33.91
CA ALA A 130 35.63 26.64 -35.00
C ALA A 130 36.64 26.52 -36.14
N VAL A 131 36.67 25.40 -36.87
CA VAL A 131 37.34 25.35 -38.18
C VAL A 131 36.64 24.36 -39.11
N ALA A 132 36.03 24.94 -40.14
CA ALA A 132 35.72 24.45 -41.48
C ALA A 132 35.86 22.94 -41.75
N SER A 133 34.78 22.28 -42.18
CA SER A 133 34.72 21.65 -43.51
C SER A 133 33.31 21.12 -43.83
N GLN A 134 32.94 21.36 -45.08
CA GLN A 134 31.73 21.00 -45.81
C GLN A 134 31.14 19.61 -45.47
N SER A 135 29.83 19.55 -45.22
CA SER A 135 29.04 18.36 -45.56
C SER A 135 27.59 18.75 -45.82
N ASN A 136 27.19 18.70 -47.08
CA ASN A 136 25.82 18.87 -47.57
C ASN A 136 24.90 17.75 -47.04
N ARG A 137 24.22 18.00 -45.91
CA ARG A 137 22.96 17.30 -45.58
C ARG A 137 21.98 18.32 -45.02
N PRO A 138 20.72 18.39 -45.51
CA PRO A 138 19.73 19.24 -44.88
C PRO A 138 19.37 18.63 -43.53
N ARG A 139 19.99 19.14 -42.46
CA ARG A 139 19.51 18.94 -41.09
C ARG A 139 18.23 19.74 -40.96
N ARG A 140 17.12 19.07 -40.69
CA ARG A 140 15.87 19.68 -40.25
C ARG A 140 16.13 20.28 -38.86
N SER A 141 16.60 21.52 -38.82
CA SER A 141 16.68 22.31 -37.59
C SER A 141 15.26 22.74 -37.23
N VAL A 142 14.75 22.24 -36.12
CA VAL A 142 13.60 22.86 -35.47
C VAL A 142 14.15 24.10 -34.77
N THR A 143 14.15 25.23 -35.48
CA THR A 143 14.40 26.53 -34.86
C THR A 143 13.22 26.79 -33.95
N PHE A 144 13.47 26.88 -32.64
CA PHE A 144 12.61 27.69 -31.80
C PHE A 144 12.57 29.07 -32.44
N ASN A 145 11.38 29.58 -32.76
CA ASN A 145 11.25 30.93 -33.24
C ASN A 145 11.80 31.86 -32.15
N ASP A 146 12.90 32.56 -32.41
CA ASP A 146 13.52 33.55 -31.51
C ASP A 146 12.65 34.80 -31.28
N VAL A 147 11.43 34.83 -31.83
CA VAL A 147 10.45 35.89 -31.58
C VAL A 147 9.33 35.33 -30.69
N PRO A 148 9.22 35.74 -29.42
CA PRO A 148 8.15 35.28 -28.55
C PRO A 148 6.79 35.79 -29.06
N ILE A 149 5.83 34.88 -29.26
CA ILE A 149 4.45 35.23 -29.58
C ILE A 149 3.76 35.66 -28.27
N VAL A 150 3.57 36.96 -28.09
CA VAL A 150 2.87 37.54 -26.93
C VAL A 150 1.37 37.55 -27.21
N TYR A 151 0.62 36.70 -26.54
CA TYR A 151 -0.84 36.75 -26.56
C TYR A 151 -1.34 37.78 -25.53
N ARG A 152 -2.09 38.79 -25.99
CA ARG A 152 -2.86 39.69 -25.11
C ARG A 152 -4.26 39.12 -24.90
N ILE A 153 -4.63 38.95 -23.64
CA ILE A 153 -6.01 38.62 -23.25
C ILE A 153 -6.78 39.94 -23.21
N ASN A 154 -7.72 40.13 -24.13
CA ASN A 154 -8.70 41.21 -24.01
C ASN A 154 -9.78 40.77 -23.02
N LYS A 155 -9.98 41.57 -21.97
CA LYS A 155 -11.11 41.44 -21.05
C LYS A 155 -12.34 42.04 -21.73
N TYR A 156 -13.38 41.23 -21.86
CA TYR A 156 -14.77 41.69 -21.82
C TYR A 156 -15.35 41.22 -20.49
#